data_AF-A0A127SZ99-F1
#
_entry.id   AF-A0A127SZ99-F1
#
_cell.length_a   1.000
_cell.length_b   1.000
_cell.length_c   1.000
_cell.angle_alpha   90.00
_cell.angle_beta   90.00
_cell.angle_gamma   90.00
#
_symmetry.space_group_name_H-M   'P 1'
#
loop_
_entity.id
_entity.type
_entity.pdbx_description
1 polymer ?
#
loop_
_entity_poly.entity_id
_entity_poly.type
_entity_poly.pdbx_seq_one_letter_code
_entity_poly.pdbx_strand_id
1 'polypeptide(L)'
;MRIFDINNKTAKMEIEKFIENYREAFGEAAGLPVVFWYSDEETGHTEKIGGCFFKGMQEVRAGNTISLNAEVIGCGGGKFYTGFAPMPEHVPGFVSLKEKYKKTPGMVKEFVDELGIPRAEKKYLHFARIDRVEHFDGLEGILFLATPDILSGLTTWAYFDNNSPDTVMAMFGSGCCSVVTQAVLENRMGGKRTFLGFFDPSVRPWF
;
A
#
# COMPACT_ATOMS: atom_id res chain seq x y z
N MET A 1 -4.50 -14.70 6.05
CA MET A 1 -4.11 -15.48 4.85
C MET A 1 -2.93 -16.42 5.13
N ARG A 2 -3.18 -17.51 5.86
CA ARG A 2 -2.49 -18.79 5.65
C ARG A 2 -3.42 -19.66 4.81
N ILE A 3 -3.49 -19.37 3.51
CA ILE A 3 -4.13 -20.25 2.51
C ILE A 3 -3.09 -21.25 1.94
N PHE A 4 -1.86 -21.24 2.46
CA PHE A 4 -0.78 -22.12 1.99
C PHE A 4 -0.31 -23.02 3.12
N ASP A 5 -0.77 -24.25 3.10
CA ASP A 5 -0.15 -25.37 3.81
C ASP A 5 1.15 -25.69 3.04
N ILE A 6 2.29 -25.17 3.54
CA ILE A 6 3.60 -25.26 2.89
C ILE A 6 4.16 -26.67 3.13
N ASN A 7 3.65 -27.64 2.39
CA ASN A 7 4.40 -28.86 2.10
C ASN A 7 5.01 -28.72 0.70
N ASN A 8 6.22 -28.14 0.71
CA ASN A 8 7.32 -28.45 -0.21
C ASN A 8 7.05 -28.17 -1.69
N LYS A 9 6.95 -26.89 -2.09
CA LYS A 9 7.01 -26.46 -3.49
C LYS A 9 7.76 -25.13 -3.62
N THR A 10 8.55 -25.00 -4.69
CA THR A 10 9.48 -23.88 -4.95
C THR A 10 8.78 -22.53 -5.00
N ALA A 11 9.40 -21.48 -4.46
CA ALA A 11 8.78 -20.17 -4.19
C ALA A 11 8.07 -19.50 -5.40
N LYS A 12 8.62 -19.65 -6.61
CA LYS A 12 8.00 -19.20 -7.88
C LYS A 12 6.59 -19.74 -8.10
N MET A 13 6.34 -20.95 -7.64
CA MET A 13 5.08 -21.64 -7.83
C MET A 13 3.97 -21.08 -6.91
N GLU A 14 4.29 -20.33 -5.86
CA GLU A 14 3.30 -19.68 -5.00
C GLU A 14 2.64 -18.48 -5.68
N ILE A 15 3.43 -17.62 -6.35
CA ILE A 15 2.94 -16.45 -7.07
C ILE A 15 2.09 -16.87 -8.27
N GLU A 16 2.58 -17.83 -9.07
CA GLU A 16 1.83 -18.37 -10.22
C GLU A 16 0.49 -18.95 -9.74
N LYS A 17 0.50 -19.73 -8.63
CA LYS A 17 -0.73 -20.31 -8.10
C LYS A 17 -1.70 -19.27 -7.55
N PHE A 18 -1.18 -18.23 -6.90
CA PHE A 18 -2.00 -17.10 -6.46
C PHE A 18 -2.68 -16.42 -7.65
N ILE A 19 -1.95 -16.16 -8.73
CA ILE A 19 -2.48 -15.51 -9.94
C ILE A 19 -3.56 -16.38 -10.60
N GLU A 20 -3.35 -17.70 -10.69
CA GLU A 20 -4.36 -18.64 -11.18
C GLU A 20 -5.65 -18.54 -10.36
N ASN A 21 -5.56 -18.65 -9.03
CA ASN A 21 -6.73 -18.60 -8.15
C ASN A 21 -7.42 -17.22 -8.21
N TYR A 22 -6.65 -16.14 -8.33
CA TYR A 22 -7.17 -14.78 -8.48
C TYR A 22 -7.98 -14.63 -9.77
N ARG A 23 -7.48 -15.15 -10.89
CA ARG A 23 -8.19 -15.14 -12.17
C ARG A 23 -9.39 -16.06 -12.19
N GLU A 24 -9.32 -17.21 -11.52
CA GLU A 24 -10.47 -18.10 -11.37
C GLU A 24 -11.61 -17.42 -10.61
N ALA A 25 -11.29 -16.68 -9.54
CA ALA A 25 -12.29 -16.01 -8.71
C ALA A 25 -12.84 -14.72 -9.32
N PHE A 26 -11.99 -13.93 -9.99
CA PHE A 26 -12.33 -12.56 -10.42
C PHE A 26 -12.34 -12.38 -11.95
N GLY A 27 -11.97 -13.40 -12.71
CA GLY A 27 -11.88 -13.38 -14.17
C GLY A 27 -10.56 -12.82 -14.71
N GLU A 28 -10.25 -13.15 -15.97
CA GLU A 28 -9.04 -12.69 -16.68
C GLU A 28 -8.97 -11.16 -16.87
N ALA A 29 -10.11 -10.48 -16.83
CA ALA A 29 -10.18 -9.03 -16.93
C ALA A 29 -9.78 -8.31 -15.63
N ALA A 30 -9.70 -9.03 -14.50
CA ALA A 30 -9.28 -8.44 -13.23
C ALA A 30 -7.81 -8.03 -13.29
N GLY A 31 -7.54 -6.77 -13.00
CA GLY A 31 -6.16 -6.28 -12.89
C GLY A 31 -5.40 -7.04 -11.81
N LEU A 32 -4.22 -7.53 -12.14
CA LEU A 32 -3.35 -8.19 -11.16
C LEU A 32 -2.96 -7.20 -10.05
N PRO A 33 -2.87 -7.65 -8.79
CA PRO A 33 -2.49 -6.78 -7.69
C PRO A 33 -1.05 -6.28 -7.80
N VAL A 34 -0.79 -5.20 -7.08
CA VAL A 34 0.53 -4.58 -6.94
C VAL A 34 1.11 -4.98 -5.60
N VAL A 35 2.37 -5.38 -5.57
CA VAL A 35 3.12 -5.63 -4.33
C VAL A 35 4.07 -4.48 -4.05
N PHE A 36 4.39 -4.26 -2.78
CA PHE A 36 5.43 -3.31 -2.39
C PHE A 36 6.29 -3.83 -1.26
N TRP A 37 7.55 -3.38 -1.23
CA TRP A 37 8.53 -3.79 -0.23
C TRP A 37 9.64 -2.75 -0.09
N TYR A 38 10.32 -2.80 1.05
CA TYR A 38 11.48 -1.95 1.34
C TYR A 38 12.79 -2.71 1.09
N SER A 39 13.80 -2.07 0.50
CA SER A 39 15.15 -2.64 0.38
C SER A 39 16.25 -1.58 0.27
N ASP A 40 17.50 -2.00 0.47
CA ASP A 40 18.68 -1.14 0.32
C ASP A 40 19.16 -0.99 -1.12
N GLU A 41 18.68 -1.86 -2.01
CA GLU A 41 19.05 -1.91 -3.44
C GLU A 41 17.92 -1.39 -4.32
N GLU A 42 18.26 -0.63 -5.36
CA GLU A 42 17.31 -0.18 -6.37
C GLU A 42 16.96 -1.35 -7.30
N THR A 43 15.66 -1.62 -7.51
CA THR A 43 15.19 -2.76 -8.33
C THR A 43 14.49 -2.32 -9.61
N GLY A 44 14.11 -1.04 -9.73
CA GLY A 44 13.59 -0.45 -10.94
C GLY A 44 13.89 1.04 -10.98
N HIS A 45 14.26 1.58 -12.13
CA HIS A 45 14.57 3.01 -12.21
C HIS A 45 13.30 3.85 -12.22
N THR A 46 13.28 4.96 -11.48
CA THR A 46 12.15 5.88 -11.46
C THR A 46 12.63 7.32 -11.44
N GLU A 47 12.26 8.08 -12.47
CA GLU A 47 12.51 9.52 -12.51
C GLU A 47 11.75 10.24 -11.39
N LYS A 48 12.23 11.43 -11.01
CA LYS A 48 11.60 12.24 -9.97
C LYS A 48 10.14 12.52 -10.28
N ILE A 49 9.25 12.09 -9.39
CA ILE A 49 7.81 12.26 -9.55
C ILE A 49 7.38 13.57 -8.90
N GLY A 50 6.96 14.54 -9.71
CA GLY A 50 6.35 15.78 -9.18
C GLY A 50 4.99 15.50 -8.53
N GLY A 51 4.83 15.82 -7.25
CA GLY A 51 3.58 15.61 -6.51
C GLY A 51 3.40 14.16 -6.02
N CYS A 52 2.19 13.61 -6.19
CA CYS A 52 1.83 12.28 -5.68
C CYS A 52 2.63 11.16 -6.37
N PHE A 53 3.29 10.28 -5.61
CA PHE A 53 4.06 9.18 -6.19
C PHE A 53 3.18 8.12 -6.88
N PHE A 54 1.89 8.07 -6.57
CA PHE A 54 0.96 7.15 -7.25
C PHE A 54 0.81 7.44 -8.75
N LYS A 55 1.31 8.58 -9.26
CA LYS A 55 1.51 8.80 -10.70
C LYS A 55 2.32 7.68 -11.36
N GLY A 56 3.30 7.12 -10.65
CA GLY A 56 4.11 5.99 -11.13
C GLY A 56 3.34 4.67 -11.22
N MET A 57 2.10 4.57 -10.69
CA MET A 57 1.33 3.32 -10.74
C MET A 57 0.93 2.91 -12.16
N GLN A 58 0.88 3.85 -13.10
CA GLN A 58 0.65 3.51 -14.50
C GLN A 58 1.78 2.60 -15.02
N GLU A 59 3.04 2.91 -14.70
CA GLU A 59 4.20 2.07 -15.03
C GLU A 59 4.14 0.71 -14.35
N VAL A 60 3.76 0.71 -13.07
CA VAL A 60 3.59 -0.54 -12.30
C VAL A 60 2.54 -1.45 -12.94
N ARG A 61 1.41 -0.88 -13.35
CA ARG A 61 0.33 -1.62 -14.03
C ARG A 61 0.74 -2.09 -15.42
N ALA A 62 1.60 -1.35 -16.12
CA ALA A 62 2.22 -1.77 -17.37
C ALA A 62 3.25 -2.92 -17.18
N GLY A 63 3.61 -3.23 -15.94
CA GLY A 63 4.49 -4.33 -15.57
C GLY A 63 5.93 -3.92 -15.31
N ASN A 64 6.21 -2.63 -15.15
CA ASN A 64 7.51 -2.12 -14.72
C ASN A 64 7.59 -2.10 -13.18
N THR A 65 8.79 -2.24 -12.62
CA THR A 65 9.03 -1.97 -11.20
C THR A 65 9.42 -0.51 -11.05
N ILE A 66 8.85 0.18 -10.06
CA ILE A 66 9.29 1.53 -9.68
C ILE A 66 10.00 1.48 -8.32
N SER A 67 11.07 2.25 -8.15
CA SER A 67 11.80 2.43 -6.90
C SER A 67 11.67 3.86 -6.41
N LEU A 68 11.15 4.03 -5.20
CA LEU A 68 10.88 5.32 -4.59
C LEU A 68 11.81 5.56 -3.40
N ASN A 69 12.27 6.79 -3.23
CA ASN A 69 12.99 7.25 -2.05
C ASN A 69 12.67 8.73 -1.76
N ALA A 70 13.35 9.32 -0.77
CA ALA A 70 13.16 10.72 -0.38
C ALA A 70 13.41 11.75 -1.50
N GLU A 71 14.24 11.41 -2.50
CA GLU A 71 14.62 12.30 -3.61
C GLU A 71 13.66 12.18 -4.80
N VAL A 72 13.15 10.96 -5.04
CA VAL A 72 12.21 10.63 -6.12
C VAL A 72 10.79 11.12 -5.80
N ILE A 73 10.32 10.93 -4.56
CA ILE A 73 8.95 11.32 -4.17
C ILE A 73 8.84 12.85 -4.13
N GLY A 74 7.87 13.44 -4.83
CA GLY A 74 7.68 14.89 -4.85
C GLY A 74 6.86 15.43 -3.68
N CYS A 75 5.77 14.77 -3.29
CA CYS A 75 4.86 15.28 -2.26
C CYS A 75 5.39 15.01 -0.83
N GLY A 76 5.26 16.01 0.05
CA GLY A 76 5.67 15.88 1.45
C GLY A 76 4.93 14.76 2.19
N GLY A 77 3.63 14.60 1.94
CA GLY A 77 2.84 13.50 2.49
C GLY A 77 3.38 12.13 2.06
N GLY A 78 3.72 11.96 0.78
CA GLY A 78 4.30 10.72 0.27
C GLY A 78 5.61 10.38 0.97
N LYS A 79 6.52 11.35 1.14
CA LYS A 79 7.78 11.13 1.89
C LYS A 79 7.53 10.79 3.36
N PHE A 80 6.51 11.41 3.96
CA PHE A 80 6.18 11.20 5.36
C PHE A 80 5.59 9.82 5.62
N TYR A 81 4.51 9.45 4.93
CA TYR A 81 3.81 8.17 5.12
C TYR A 81 4.62 6.95 4.64
N THR A 82 5.65 7.15 3.82
CA THR A 82 6.63 6.10 3.47
C THR A 82 7.81 6.02 4.43
N GLY A 83 7.85 6.86 5.48
CA GLY A 83 8.93 6.87 6.48
C GLY A 83 10.22 7.55 6.03
N PHE A 84 10.29 8.13 4.82
CA PHE A 84 11.49 8.75 4.28
C PHE A 84 11.76 10.18 4.78
N ALA A 85 10.75 10.95 5.20
CA ALA A 85 10.92 12.29 5.77
C ALA A 85 9.99 12.52 6.97
N PRO A 86 10.34 13.40 7.93
CA PRO A 86 9.40 13.77 8.99
C PRO A 86 8.20 14.54 8.41
N MET A 87 7.11 14.66 9.17
CA MET A 87 5.96 15.47 8.76
C MET A 87 6.39 16.95 8.62
N PRO A 88 6.17 17.60 7.47
CA PRO A 88 6.43 19.03 7.35
C PRO A 88 5.51 19.85 8.27
N GLU A 89 6.05 20.89 8.92
CA GLU A 89 5.33 21.70 9.92
C GLU A 89 4.02 22.32 9.42
N HIS A 90 3.93 22.62 8.12
CA HIS A 90 2.75 23.24 7.52
C HIS A 90 1.58 22.26 7.27
N VAL A 91 1.81 20.93 7.33
CA VAL A 91 0.81 19.91 6.97
C VAL A 91 -0.45 19.97 7.83
N PRO A 92 -0.39 20.08 9.19
CA PRO A 92 -1.59 20.20 10.01
C PRO A 92 -2.47 21.39 9.64
N GLY A 93 -1.86 22.54 9.35
CA GLY A 93 -2.56 23.74 8.88
C GLY A 93 -3.18 23.53 7.49
N PHE A 94 -2.42 22.96 6.56
CA PHE A 94 -2.90 22.69 5.20
C PHE A 94 -4.11 21.73 5.18
N VAL A 95 -4.00 20.57 5.83
CA VAL A 95 -5.03 19.52 5.85
C VAL A 95 -6.34 20.03 6.49
N SER A 96 -6.23 20.85 7.53
CA SER A 96 -7.41 21.34 8.26
C SER A 96 -7.99 22.65 7.72
N LEU A 97 -7.15 23.64 7.41
CA LEU A 97 -7.61 24.99 7.07
C LEU A 97 -7.85 25.15 5.58
N LYS A 98 -7.13 24.42 4.72
CA LYS A 98 -7.27 24.47 3.26
C LYS A 98 -8.06 23.27 2.72
N GLU A 99 -7.69 22.05 3.07
CA GLU A 99 -8.36 20.84 2.54
C GLU A 99 -9.61 20.42 3.31
N LYS A 100 -9.78 20.89 4.56
CA LYS A 100 -10.94 20.62 5.41
C LYS A 100 -11.18 19.14 5.70
N TYR A 101 -10.14 18.31 5.72
CA TYR A 101 -10.27 16.88 6.05
C TYR A 101 -10.45 16.62 7.55
N LYS A 102 -9.92 17.53 8.38
CA LYS A 102 -10.11 17.56 9.84
C LYS A 102 -10.44 19.00 10.25
N LYS A 103 -11.20 19.18 11.32
CA LYS A 103 -11.71 20.49 11.73
C LYS A 103 -10.61 21.46 12.16
N THR A 104 -9.57 20.97 12.84
CA THR A 104 -8.48 21.80 13.39
C THR A 104 -7.11 21.18 13.09
N PRO A 105 -6.03 21.99 13.06
CA PRO A 105 -4.67 21.47 12.95
C PRO A 105 -4.31 20.53 14.10
N GLY A 106 -4.86 20.76 15.30
CA GLY A 106 -4.65 19.91 16.47
C GLY A 106 -5.13 18.47 16.24
N MET A 107 -6.33 18.29 15.66
CA MET A 107 -6.85 16.96 15.32
C MET A 107 -6.02 16.23 14.25
N VAL A 108 -5.28 16.97 13.41
CA VAL A 108 -4.35 16.36 12.45
C VAL A 108 -3.09 15.90 13.15
N LYS A 109 -2.54 16.71 14.06
CA LYS A 109 -1.37 16.34 14.86
C LYS A 109 -1.64 15.12 15.73
N GLU A 110 -2.75 15.14 16.48
CA GLU A 110 -3.18 14.01 17.32
C GLU A 110 -3.27 12.71 16.50
N PHE A 111 -3.95 12.73 15.35
CA PHE A 111 -4.01 11.58 14.45
C PHE A 111 -2.63 11.10 13.99
N VAL A 112 -1.73 12.02 13.63
CA VAL A 112 -0.38 11.67 13.16
C VAL A 112 0.47 11.10 14.29
N ASP A 113 0.37 11.67 15.48
CA ASP A 113 1.11 11.23 16.67
C ASP A 113 0.63 9.83 17.11
N GLU A 114 -0.69 9.60 17.08
CA GLU A 114 -1.30 8.29 17.36
C GLU A 114 -0.92 7.21 16.34
N LEU A 115 -0.77 7.57 15.06
CA LEU A 115 -0.33 6.62 14.03
C LEU A 115 1.09 6.09 14.30
N GLY A 116 1.97 6.86 14.97
CA GLY A 116 3.31 6.41 15.30
C GLY A 116 4.16 6.01 14.08
N ILE A 117 4.12 6.82 13.01
CA ILE A 117 4.72 6.46 11.71
C ILE A 117 6.22 6.22 11.85
N PRO A 118 6.70 5.00 11.56
CA PRO A 118 8.12 4.70 11.70
C PRO A 118 8.94 5.32 10.58
N ARG A 119 10.21 5.59 10.88
CA ARG A 119 11.20 5.91 9.85
C ARG A 119 11.49 4.67 9.01
N ALA A 120 11.69 4.87 7.71
CA ALA A 120 12.15 3.80 6.84
C ALA A 120 13.58 3.41 7.23
N GLU A 121 13.81 2.11 7.44
CA GLU A 121 15.14 1.57 7.75
C GLU A 121 15.95 1.28 6.47
N LYS A 122 15.26 1.24 5.33
CA LYS A 122 15.80 0.90 4.02
C LYS A 122 15.80 2.12 3.10
N LYS A 123 16.66 2.10 2.09
CA LYS A 123 16.86 3.24 1.17
C LYS A 123 15.72 3.42 0.16
N TYR A 124 15.07 2.34 -0.23
CA TYR A 124 14.06 2.33 -1.29
C TYR A 124 12.78 1.64 -0.85
N LEU A 125 11.67 2.11 -1.43
CA LEU A 125 10.36 1.48 -1.41
C LEU A 125 9.99 1.14 -2.86
N HIS A 126 9.78 -0.13 -3.14
CA HIS A 126 9.50 -0.62 -4.48
C HIS A 126 8.01 -0.90 -4.64
N PHE A 127 7.50 -0.70 -5.85
CA PHE A 127 6.20 -1.22 -6.25
C PHE A 127 6.35 -1.99 -7.56
N ALA A 128 5.76 -3.18 -7.63
CA ALA A 128 5.75 -4.02 -8.82
C ALA A 128 4.40 -4.72 -8.95
N ARG A 129 3.98 -5.06 -10.17
CA ARG A 129 2.85 -5.97 -10.35
C ARG A 129 3.24 -7.36 -9.86
N ILE A 130 2.31 -8.11 -9.27
CA ILE A 130 2.64 -9.37 -8.58
C ILE A 130 3.32 -10.42 -9.48
N ASP A 131 3.09 -10.39 -10.79
CA ASP A 131 3.76 -11.28 -11.76
C ASP A 131 5.24 -10.92 -12.03
N ARG A 132 5.75 -9.87 -11.37
CA ARG A 132 7.16 -9.43 -11.44
C ARG A 132 7.98 -9.80 -10.21
N VAL A 133 7.38 -10.47 -9.23
CA VAL A 133 8.10 -11.01 -8.06
C VAL A 133 8.07 -12.54 -8.07
N GLU A 134 9.09 -13.15 -7.48
CA GLU A 134 9.22 -14.61 -7.47
C GLU A 134 8.48 -15.25 -6.29
N HIS A 135 8.33 -14.54 -5.16
CA HIS A 135 7.73 -15.08 -3.95
C HIS A 135 7.17 -13.99 -3.05
N PHE A 136 6.35 -14.38 -2.06
CA PHE A 136 5.79 -13.45 -1.08
C PHE A 136 6.79 -13.05 0.01
N ASP A 137 7.87 -13.81 0.21
CA ASP A 137 8.85 -13.52 1.25
C ASP A 137 9.49 -12.13 1.07
N GLY A 138 9.50 -11.35 2.15
CA GLY A 138 10.07 -10.00 2.17
C GLY A 138 9.16 -8.90 1.62
N LEU A 139 7.96 -9.23 1.13
CA LEU A 139 6.97 -8.22 0.75
C LEU A 139 6.37 -7.55 1.99
N GLU A 140 6.14 -6.25 1.90
CA GLU A 140 5.49 -5.46 2.95
C GLU A 140 3.97 -5.46 2.78
N GLY A 141 3.47 -5.46 1.55
CA GLY A 141 2.02 -5.52 1.33
C GLY A 141 1.61 -5.73 -0.10
N ILE A 142 0.31 -6.01 -0.26
CA ILE A 142 -0.35 -6.24 -1.54
C ILE A 142 -1.50 -5.23 -1.66
N LEU A 143 -1.48 -4.43 -2.71
CA LEU A 143 -2.49 -3.45 -3.09
C LEU A 143 -3.38 -4.02 -4.20
N PHE A 144 -4.67 -4.09 -3.91
CA PHE A 144 -5.71 -4.44 -4.88
C PHE A 144 -6.46 -3.20 -5.35
N LEU A 145 -6.48 -2.97 -6.66
CA LEU A 145 -7.39 -1.99 -7.27
C LEU A 145 -8.69 -2.71 -7.62
N ALA A 146 -9.65 -2.66 -6.70
CA ALA A 146 -10.84 -3.49 -6.76
C ALA A 146 -12.08 -2.73 -7.25
N THR A 147 -12.85 -3.35 -8.15
CA THR A 147 -14.26 -3.02 -8.35
C THR A 147 -15.08 -3.45 -7.13
N PRO A 148 -16.33 -2.99 -6.96
CA PRO A 148 -17.19 -3.47 -5.87
C PRO A 148 -17.33 -5.00 -5.80
N ASP A 149 -17.40 -5.68 -6.94
CA ASP A 149 -17.51 -7.14 -7.00
C ASP A 149 -16.22 -7.84 -6.55
N ILE A 150 -15.06 -7.37 -7.02
CA ILE A 150 -13.76 -7.88 -6.57
C ILE A 150 -13.58 -7.63 -5.07
N LEU A 151 -13.96 -6.44 -4.59
CA LEU A 151 -13.86 -6.08 -3.19
C LEU A 151 -14.71 -7.02 -2.30
N SER A 152 -15.90 -7.40 -2.76
CA SER A 152 -16.76 -8.38 -2.06
C SER A 152 -16.06 -9.75 -1.91
N GLY A 153 -15.45 -10.26 -2.97
CA GLY A 153 -14.72 -11.53 -2.91
C GLY A 153 -13.45 -11.44 -2.07
N LEU A 154 -12.66 -10.36 -2.20
CA LEU A 154 -11.47 -10.13 -1.37
C LEU A 154 -11.83 -10.01 0.12
N THR A 155 -12.96 -9.37 0.43
CA THR A 155 -13.49 -9.30 1.80
C THR A 155 -13.81 -10.71 2.32
N THR A 156 -14.50 -11.52 1.49
CA THR A 156 -14.78 -12.92 1.84
C THR A 156 -13.51 -13.71 2.11
N TRP A 157 -12.47 -13.52 1.29
CA TRP A 157 -11.15 -14.15 1.50
C TRP A 157 -10.47 -13.70 2.79
N ALA A 158 -10.52 -12.40 3.11
CA ALA A 158 -9.92 -11.87 4.32
C ALA A 158 -10.56 -12.45 5.59
N TYR A 159 -11.88 -12.63 5.59
CA TYR A 159 -12.62 -13.21 6.73
C TYR A 159 -12.56 -14.74 6.79
N PHE A 160 -12.20 -15.43 5.70
CA PHE A 160 -12.20 -16.90 5.66
C PHE A 160 -11.32 -17.53 6.76
N ASP A 161 -10.16 -16.93 7.04
CA ASP A 161 -9.22 -17.38 8.08
C ASP A 161 -9.04 -16.37 9.24
N ASN A 162 -9.94 -15.40 9.36
CA ASN A 162 -9.89 -14.36 10.39
C ASN A 162 -11.30 -14.01 10.91
N ASN A 163 -11.56 -14.37 12.17
CA ASN A 163 -12.85 -14.10 12.84
C ASN A 163 -12.94 -12.70 13.45
N SER A 164 -11.91 -11.86 13.34
CA SER A 164 -11.94 -10.53 13.97
C SER A 164 -12.98 -9.63 13.30
N PRO A 165 -13.85 -8.93 14.05
CA PRO A 165 -14.88 -8.06 13.47
C PRO A 165 -14.30 -6.85 12.72
N ASP A 166 -13.03 -6.53 12.94
CA ASP A 166 -12.28 -5.46 12.29
C ASP A 166 -11.27 -5.99 11.26
N THR A 167 -11.45 -7.20 10.73
CA THR A 167 -10.56 -7.78 9.71
C THR A 167 -10.42 -6.88 8.48
N VAL A 168 -11.49 -6.20 8.07
CA VAL A 168 -11.47 -5.19 7.01
C VAL A 168 -11.85 -3.84 7.59
N MET A 169 -10.93 -2.88 7.56
CA MET A 169 -11.12 -1.55 8.14
C MET A 169 -11.09 -0.44 7.10
N ALA A 170 -11.89 0.60 7.29
CA ALA A 170 -11.77 1.87 6.59
C ALA A 170 -11.28 2.94 7.57
N MET A 171 -10.00 3.29 7.50
CA MET A 171 -9.38 4.27 8.41
C MET A 171 -9.14 5.61 7.69
N PHE A 172 -9.19 6.71 8.45
CA PHE A 172 -8.78 8.01 7.93
C PHE A 172 -7.29 7.98 7.55
N GLY A 173 -6.95 8.60 6.42
CA GLY A 173 -5.57 8.68 5.94
C GLY A 173 -5.53 9.12 4.47
N SER A 174 -4.36 9.59 4.04
CA SER A 174 -4.06 9.76 2.61
C SER A 174 -3.83 8.39 1.95
N GLY A 175 -3.80 8.33 0.62
CA GLY A 175 -3.55 7.09 -0.09
C GLY A 175 -2.20 6.45 0.27
N CYS A 176 -1.19 7.26 0.54
CA CYS A 176 0.12 6.74 0.97
C CYS A 176 0.07 6.25 2.42
N CYS A 177 -0.76 6.84 3.28
CA CYS A 177 -1.06 6.32 4.61
C CYS A 177 -1.76 4.95 4.51
N SER A 178 -2.83 4.86 3.72
CA SER A 178 -3.64 3.63 3.65
C SER A 178 -2.90 2.46 3.00
N VAL A 179 -2.08 2.73 1.97
CA VAL A 179 -1.35 1.67 1.27
C VAL A 179 -0.09 1.28 2.02
N VAL A 180 0.74 2.24 2.44
CA VAL A 180 2.08 1.97 2.96
C VAL A 180 2.08 1.94 4.49
N THR A 181 1.74 3.06 5.12
CA THR A 181 1.85 3.20 6.58
C THR A 181 1.01 2.16 7.33
N GLN A 182 -0.26 2.00 6.96
CA GLN A 182 -1.17 1.11 7.68
C GLN A 182 -0.74 -0.36 7.57
N ALA A 183 -0.31 -0.79 6.39
CA ALA A 183 0.26 -2.12 6.19
C ALA A 183 1.54 -2.34 7.02
N VAL A 184 2.46 -1.36 7.00
CA VAL A 184 3.71 -1.42 7.78
C VAL A 184 3.43 -1.53 9.28
N LEU A 185 2.50 -0.72 9.80
CA LEU A 185 2.13 -0.75 11.21
C LEU A 185 1.46 -2.08 11.58
N GLU A 186 0.55 -2.56 10.74
CA GLU A 186 -0.14 -3.85 10.95
C GLU A 186 0.85 -5.01 11.01
N ASN A 187 1.80 -5.07 10.07
CA ASN A 187 2.84 -6.11 10.06
C ASN A 187 3.73 -6.06 11.30
N ARG A 188 4.15 -4.86 11.71
CA ARG A 188 5.01 -4.67 12.89
C ARG A 188 4.36 -5.12 14.19
N MET A 189 3.04 -5.00 14.30
CA MET A 189 2.30 -5.48 15.47
C MET A 189 1.83 -6.94 15.34
N GLY A 190 2.24 -7.65 14.28
CA GLY A 190 1.80 -9.02 14.02
C GLY A 190 0.31 -9.14 13.73
N GLY A 191 -0.29 -8.06 13.25
CA GLY A 191 -1.70 -7.93 12.93
C GLY A 191 -2.09 -8.69 11.66
N LYS A 192 -3.40 -8.74 11.39
CA LYS A 192 -4.01 -9.50 10.28
C LYS A 192 -5.17 -8.74 9.61
N ARG A 193 -5.28 -7.45 9.88
CA ARG A 193 -6.30 -6.58 9.29
C ARG A 193 -5.85 -6.15 7.90
N THR A 194 -6.82 -5.85 7.05
CA THR A 194 -6.61 -5.23 5.75
C THR A 194 -7.42 -3.95 5.66
N PHE A 195 -7.00 -3.06 4.78
CA PHE A 195 -7.44 -1.67 4.80
C PHE A 195 -8.07 -1.27 3.47
N LEU A 196 -9.27 -0.69 3.57
CA LEU A 196 -9.87 0.07 2.48
C LEU A 196 -9.26 1.46 2.46
N GLY A 197 -8.75 1.85 1.30
CA GLY A 197 -7.98 3.08 1.12
C GLY A 197 -8.48 3.97 -0.01
N PHE A 198 -7.67 4.99 -0.35
CA PHE A 198 -7.94 5.95 -1.42
C PHE A 198 -9.22 6.79 -1.26
N PHE A 199 -9.62 7.02 -0.01
CA PHE A 199 -10.73 7.93 0.28
C PHE A 199 -10.33 9.41 0.18
N ASP A 200 -9.03 9.73 0.13
CA ASP A 200 -8.56 11.08 -0.12
C ASP A 200 -8.75 11.48 -1.59
N PRO A 201 -9.32 12.67 -1.88
CA PRO A 201 -9.45 13.15 -3.26
C PRO A 201 -8.13 13.29 -4.03
N SER A 202 -6.99 13.43 -3.36
CA SER A 202 -5.71 13.77 -3.99
C SER A 202 -5.09 12.60 -4.78
N VAL A 203 -5.42 11.36 -4.42
CA VAL A 203 -4.93 10.15 -5.09
C VAL A 203 -5.80 9.70 -6.26
N ARG A 204 -7.09 10.08 -6.28
CA ARG A 204 -8.08 9.61 -7.27
C ARG A 204 -7.68 9.75 -8.74
N PRO A 205 -6.97 10.81 -9.19
CA PRO A 205 -6.65 10.98 -10.61
C PRO A 205 -5.65 9.97 -11.19
N TRP A 206 -5.04 9.10 -10.38
CA TRP A 206 -3.86 8.32 -10.79
C TRP A 206 -4.13 6.82 -11.03
N PHE A 207 -5.41 6.40 -11.12
CA PHE A 207 -5.82 5.00 -11.30
C PHE A 207 -6.87 4.79 -12.39
#